data_AF-A0A7V9GLT1-F1
#
_entry.id   AF-A0A7V9GLT1-F1
#
_cell.length_a   1.000
_cell.length_b   1.000
_cell.length_c   1.000
_cell.angle_alpha   90.00
_cell.angle_beta   90.00
_cell.angle_gamma   90.00
#
_symmetry.space_group_name_H-M   'P 1'
#
loop_
_entity.id
_entity.type
_entity.pdbx_description
1 polymer ?
#
loop_
_entity_poly.entity_id
_entity_poly.type
_entity_poly.pdbx_seq_one_letter_code
_entity_poly.pdbx_strand_id
1 'polypeptide(L)'
;MAEIIMYVSEDTIPLFSTKTTNTKRMHLLWGDSVRLQEALPAAGRVKVKARGNTGYVNVGHLNNNALLEFYFIDVGQGDGVLVVTPDRKHILIDGGYIRRKQITKRNAADFVDWKFDRDYGQSRIRLDAIISSHNDEDHYGGLWDIINPNEVHELNLRIVEISKYYYAGINWYEKDGKRNLGPHKDGYWIPLLSSKTALKNHLPGGSGAASSGYSLQGQWKDFISQVVKSASSCTRLSNKKNSKGYVPGFEPKPNYPSIKVLAPIEEKVDGKPALKKFGSGDSQNTNGHSLLLRVDYGKTKVLLTGDLNAQSQKHILNFYKDNLGELSCDVAKACHHGSDDCSFEFLSALSASATIISSGDNEGHNHPRPRIVAASALTGHQLIRDDRVVTPLIYSTEVARSYKITEPAKLILGKAGAEGTFHAGNKQAQIQFTSSGQVRKRDLWKSMFVSGIVYGLVNIRTDGEKILCATLSETKKEWEIETFMSRF
;
A
#
# COMPACT_ATOMS: atom_id res chain seq x y z
N MET A 1 -20.49 -25.21 14.48
CA MET A 1 -19.46 -24.80 15.46
C MET A 1 -19.00 -23.41 15.07
N ALA A 2 -18.78 -22.50 16.04
CA ALA A 2 -18.18 -21.21 15.75
C ALA A 2 -16.78 -21.41 15.14
N GLU A 3 -16.42 -20.59 14.16
CA GLU A 3 -15.11 -20.65 13.51
C GLU A 3 -14.04 -20.21 14.52
N ILE A 4 -13.13 -21.12 14.90
CA ILE A 4 -12.02 -20.81 15.81
C ILE A 4 -10.81 -20.40 14.97
N ILE A 5 -10.34 -19.17 15.20
CA ILE A 5 -9.17 -18.60 14.55
C ILE A 5 -8.03 -18.54 15.58
N MET A 6 -6.87 -19.05 15.20
CA MET A 6 -5.61 -18.91 15.94
C MET A 6 -4.56 -18.26 15.04
N TYR A 7 -3.38 -17.98 15.56
CA TYR A 7 -2.31 -17.29 14.84
C TYR A 7 -0.98 -18.02 14.96
N VAL A 8 -0.16 -17.95 13.92
CA VAL A 8 1.21 -18.50 13.93
C VAL A 8 2.08 -17.73 14.93
N SER A 9 2.75 -18.44 15.84
CA SER A 9 3.55 -17.83 16.92
C SER A 9 5.02 -17.60 16.59
N GLU A 10 5.56 -18.31 15.60
CA GLU A 10 6.97 -18.23 15.17
C GLU A 10 7.12 -17.39 13.90
N ASP A 11 8.34 -16.94 13.60
CA ASP A 11 8.67 -16.17 12.39
C ASP A 11 8.16 -16.84 11.12
N THR A 12 8.35 -18.16 11.03
CA THR A 12 7.72 -18.97 10.00
C THR A 12 7.49 -20.40 10.46
N ILE A 13 6.42 -21.03 9.96
CA ILE A 13 6.13 -22.44 10.21
C ILE A 13 5.70 -23.17 8.94
N PRO A 14 5.98 -24.48 8.80
CA PRO A 14 5.45 -25.26 7.70
C PRO A 14 3.95 -25.55 7.86
N LEU A 15 3.19 -25.38 6.77
CA LEU A 15 1.89 -26.00 6.57
C LEU A 15 2.09 -27.36 5.90
N PHE A 16 1.83 -28.45 6.61
CA PHE A 16 2.03 -29.81 6.10
C PHE A 16 0.85 -30.31 5.28
N SER A 17 1.13 -31.17 4.29
CA SER A 17 0.11 -31.81 3.45
C SER A 17 -0.71 -32.84 4.19
N THR A 18 -0.10 -33.53 5.17
CA THR A 18 -0.72 -34.62 5.94
C THR A 18 -0.41 -34.48 7.43
N LYS A 19 -1.14 -35.24 8.26
CA LYS A 19 -0.98 -35.23 9.71
C LYS A 19 0.35 -35.85 10.18
N THR A 20 0.89 -36.82 9.44
CA THR A 20 2.01 -37.66 9.89
C THR A 20 3.30 -37.45 9.08
N THR A 21 3.21 -37.09 7.80
CA THR A 21 4.40 -36.91 6.95
C THR A 21 4.93 -35.49 6.99
N ASN A 22 6.23 -35.30 6.81
CA ASN A 22 6.87 -33.97 6.78
C ASN A 22 6.77 -33.28 5.40
N THR A 23 5.88 -33.75 4.52
CA THR A 23 5.64 -33.11 3.23
C THR A 23 5.02 -31.74 3.45
N LYS A 24 5.75 -30.68 3.11
CA LYS A 24 5.31 -29.28 3.25
C LYS A 24 4.51 -28.85 2.02
N ARG A 25 3.40 -28.12 2.22
CA ARG A 25 2.67 -27.42 1.15
C ARG A 25 3.25 -26.03 0.91
N MET A 26 3.47 -25.30 2.00
CA MET A 26 4.00 -23.94 2.01
C MET A 26 4.50 -23.59 3.42
N HIS A 27 5.10 -22.42 3.55
CA HIS A 27 5.41 -21.81 4.84
C HIS A 27 4.44 -20.66 5.15
N LEU A 28 3.91 -20.69 6.36
CA LEU A 28 3.12 -19.61 6.95
C LEU A 28 4.07 -18.64 7.66
N LEU A 29 3.67 -17.38 7.72
CA LEU A 29 4.42 -16.28 8.33
C LEU A 29 3.86 -15.96 9.72
N TRP A 30 4.69 -15.45 10.63
CA TRP A 30 4.29 -15.00 11.97
C TRP A 30 3.02 -14.15 11.97
N GLY A 31 2.01 -14.53 12.75
CA GLY A 31 0.71 -13.86 12.78
C GLY A 31 -0.25 -14.22 11.64
N ASP A 32 0.10 -15.15 10.73
CA ASP A 32 -0.88 -15.68 9.78
C ASP A 32 -2.04 -16.31 10.55
N SER A 33 -3.27 -15.92 10.20
CA SER A 33 -4.47 -16.52 10.77
C SER A 33 -4.63 -17.96 10.28
N VAL A 34 -4.80 -18.89 11.21
CA VAL A 34 -5.13 -20.28 10.93
C VAL A 34 -6.53 -20.59 11.45
N ARG A 35 -7.38 -21.13 10.58
CA ARG A 35 -8.72 -21.56 10.95
C ARG A 35 -8.74 -23.03 11.26
N LEU A 36 -9.11 -23.38 12.48
CA LEU A 36 -9.20 -24.79 12.87
C LEU A 36 -10.31 -25.47 12.07
N GLN A 37 -10.02 -26.68 11.55
CA GLN A 37 -10.98 -27.52 10.85
C GLN A 37 -11.42 -28.74 11.69
N GLU A 38 -10.86 -28.86 12.89
CA GLU A 38 -11.15 -29.88 13.90
C GLU A 38 -10.86 -29.28 15.29
N ALA A 39 -11.25 -29.98 16.36
CA ALA A 39 -10.94 -29.55 17.73
C ALA A 39 -9.41 -29.51 17.95
N LEU A 40 -8.92 -28.51 18.68
CA LEU A 40 -7.50 -28.35 18.97
C LEU A 40 -7.01 -29.49 19.90
N PRO A 41 -6.09 -30.37 19.46
CA PRO A 41 -5.53 -31.40 20.32
C PRO A 41 -4.48 -30.80 21.27
N ALA A 42 -4.19 -31.51 22.37
CA ALA A 42 -3.17 -31.08 23.35
C ALA A 42 -1.74 -31.06 22.80
N ALA A 43 -1.44 -31.90 21.81
CA ALA A 43 -0.12 -32.01 21.18
C ALA A 43 -0.23 -32.50 19.73
N GLY A 44 0.87 -32.37 18.98
CA GLY A 44 0.97 -32.87 17.61
C GLY A 44 0.41 -31.89 16.58
N ARG A 45 -0.18 -32.40 15.51
CA ARG A 45 -0.70 -31.57 14.41
C ARG A 45 -2.22 -31.49 14.40
N VAL A 46 -2.71 -30.31 14.08
CA VAL A 46 -4.13 -30.00 13.89
C VAL A 46 -4.40 -29.62 12.44
N LYS A 47 -5.54 -30.07 11.92
CA LYS A 47 -6.00 -29.69 10.57
C LYS A 47 -6.49 -28.25 10.56
N VAL A 48 -5.97 -27.44 9.63
CA VAL A 48 -6.30 -26.00 9.51
C VAL A 48 -6.52 -25.58 8.07
N LYS A 49 -7.19 -24.43 7.90
CA LYS A 49 -7.22 -23.66 6.66
C LYS A 49 -6.50 -22.32 6.89
N ALA A 50 -5.46 -22.04 6.11
CA ALA A 50 -4.66 -20.82 6.18
C ALA A 50 -4.22 -20.40 4.78
N ARG A 51 -4.26 -19.10 4.44
CA ARG A 51 -3.88 -18.59 3.11
C ARG A 51 -4.55 -19.35 1.96
N GLY A 52 -5.83 -19.66 2.11
CA GLY A 52 -6.63 -20.42 1.15
C GLY A 52 -6.30 -21.91 1.02
N ASN A 53 -5.35 -22.43 1.79
CA ASN A 53 -4.88 -23.81 1.71
C ASN A 53 -5.30 -24.61 2.95
N THR A 54 -5.77 -25.84 2.73
CA THR A 54 -6.02 -26.81 3.81
C THR A 54 -4.80 -27.66 4.03
N GLY A 55 -4.37 -27.79 5.29
CA GLY A 55 -3.22 -28.60 5.68
C GLY A 55 -3.18 -28.85 7.17
N TYR A 56 -1.99 -29.13 7.69
CA TYR A 56 -1.75 -29.42 9.10
C TYR A 56 -0.62 -28.56 9.65
N VAL A 57 -0.76 -28.08 10.88
CA VAL A 57 0.27 -27.30 11.59
C VAL A 57 0.51 -27.92 12.96
N ASN A 58 1.72 -27.77 13.51
CA ASN A 58 2.00 -28.19 14.88
C ASN A 58 1.30 -27.24 15.86
N VAL A 59 0.54 -27.78 16.81
CA VAL A 59 -0.21 -26.97 17.79
C VAL A 59 0.70 -26.10 18.66
N GLY A 60 1.94 -26.54 18.90
CA GLY A 60 2.91 -25.77 19.68
C GLY A 60 3.37 -24.47 19.02
N HIS A 61 3.05 -24.25 17.74
CA HIS A 61 3.36 -23.01 17.03
C HIS A 61 2.13 -22.10 16.82
N LEU A 62 1.05 -22.35 17.56
CA LEU A 62 -0.18 -21.57 17.48
C LEU A 62 -0.44 -20.84 18.80
N ASN A 63 -0.94 -19.62 18.71
CA ASN A 63 -1.40 -18.84 19.85
C ASN A 63 -2.70 -18.07 19.50
N ASN A 64 -3.16 -17.23 20.42
CA ASN A 64 -4.35 -16.39 20.23
C ASN A 64 -3.99 -14.91 19.97
N ASN A 65 -2.73 -14.61 19.69
CA ASN A 65 -2.23 -13.25 19.59
C ASN A 65 -2.22 -12.80 18.12
N ALA A 66 -3.19 -11.99 17.74
CA ALA A 66 -3.18 -11.29 16.47
C ALA A 66 -2.14 -10.16 16.49
N LEU A 67 -1.51 -9.92 15.34
CA LEU A 67 -0.51 -8.86 15.19
C LEU A 67 -1.11 -7.62 14.54
N LEU A 68 -0.39 -6.50 14.63
CA LEU A 68 -0.55 -5.41 13.68
C LEU A 68 0.23 -5.77 12.40
N GLU A 69 -0.45 -5.74 11.26
CA GLU A 69 0.11 -6.15 9.98
C GLU A 69 0.05 -4.99 8.97
N PHE A 70 1.13 -4.79 8.22
CA PHE A 70 1.21 -3.90 7.08
C PHE A 70 1.61 -4.70 5.85
N TYR A 71 0.87 -4.52 4.78
CA TYR A 71 1.14 -5.10 3.48
C TYR A 71 1.46 -3.94 2.52
N PHE A 72 2.74 -3.73 2.23
CA PHE A 72 3.17 -2.78 1.21
C PHE A 72 3.11 -3.49 -0.14
N ILE A 73 2.13 -3.09 -0.95
CA ILE A 73 1.73 -3.78 -2.17
C ILE A 73 2.50 -3.18 -3.34
N ASP A 74 3.07 -4.02 -4.19
CA ASP A 74 3.49 -3.61 -5.53
C ASP A 74 2.26 -3.28 -6.37
N VAL A 75 2.04 -1.99 -6.53
CA VAL A 75 0.96 -1.42 -7.33
C VAL A 75 1.51 -0.82 -8.62
N GLY A 76 2.68 -1.27 -9.09
CA GLY A 76 3.40 -0.61 -10.16
C GLY A 76 3.84 0.79 -9.71
N GLN A 77 3.31 1.82 -10.35
CA GLN A 77 3.57 3.20 -9.93
C GLN A 77 2.61 3.60 -8.81
N GLY A 78 3.16 4.25 -7.77
CA GLY A 78 2.39 4.80 -6.67
C GLY A 78 2.54 4.06 -5.35
N ASP A 79 1.62 4.37 -4.43
CA ASP A 79 1.56 3.75 -3.12
C ASP A 79 0.33 2.86 -2.97
N GLY A 80 0.47 1.79 -2.18
CA GLY A 80 -0.64 0.95 -1.77
C GLY A 80 -0.27 0.17 -0.51
N VAL A 81 -0.98 0.43 0.59
CA VAL A 81 -0.72 -0.22 1.88
C VAL A 81 -2.02 -0.71 2.49
N LEU A 82 -2.14 -2.02 2.72
CA LEU A 82 -3.20 -2.57 3.57
C LEU A 82 -2.68 -2.72 5.00
N VAL A 83 -3.30 -2.04 5.95
CA VAL A 83 -3.06 -2.20 7.38
C VAL A 83 -4.16 -3.04 7.99
N VAL A 84 -3.79 -4.06 8.77
CA VAL A 84 -4.73 -4.91 9.50
C VAL A 84 -4.39 -4.86 10.98
N THR A 85 -5.34 -4.39 11.78
CA THR A 85 -5.17 -4.28 13.24
C THR A 85 -5.36 -5.64 13.93
N PRO A 86 -4.92 -5.80 15.19
CA PRO A 86 -5.14 -7.03 15.95
C PRO A 86 -6.63 -7.43 16.07
N ASP A 87 -7.55 -6.45 16.15
CA ASP A 87 -9.00 -6.68 16.12
C ASP A 87 -9.58 -6.87 14.70
N ARG A 88 -8.72 -7.06 13.69
CA ARG A 88 -9.06 -7.32 12.29
C ARG A 88 -9.84 -6.20 11.60
N LYS A 89 -9.58 -4.96 11.98
CA LYS A 89 -9.98 -3.83 11.14
C LYS A 89 -9.05 -3.71 9.95
N HIS A 90 -9.62 -3.39 8.80
CA HIS A 90 -8.88 -3.28 7.54
C HIS A 90 -8.87 -1.83 7.07
N ILE A 91 -7.67 -1.28 6.89
CA ILE A 91 -7.45 0.10 6.49
C ILE A 91 -6.61 0.06 5.22
N LEU A 92 -7.17 0.49 4.10
CA LEU A 92 -6.44 0.59 2.84
C LEU A 92 -6.02 2.04 2.62
N ILE A 93 -4.70 2.25 2.52
CA ILE A 93 -4.08 3.57 2.34
C ILE A 93 -3.44 3.57 0.96
N ASP A 94 -3.96 4.45 0.09
CA ASP A 94 -3.63 4.50 -1.32
C ASP A 94 -3.83 3.13 -2.04
N GLY A 95 -3.54 3.05 -3.33
CA GLY A 95 -3.72 1.83 -4.11
C GLY A 95 -3.13 1.79 -5.51
N GLY A 96 -2.20 2.68 -5.88
CA GLY A 96 -1.63 2.72 -7.23
C GLY A 96 -2.56 3.32 -8.27
N TYR A 97 -2.11 3.33 -9.53
CA TYR A 97 -2.96 3.67 -10.67
C TYR A 97 -4.11 2.68 -10.84
N ILE A 98 -5.17 3.14 -11.52
CA ILE A 98 -6.26 2.28 -11.96
C ILE A 98 -5.74 1.12 -12.83
N ARG A 99 -6.37 -0.04 -12.68
CA ARG A 99 -5.98 -1.33 -13.27
C ARG A 99 -5.71 -1.23 -14.77
N ARG A 100 -6.60 -0.57 -15.52
CA ARG A 100 -6.50 -0.47 -16.98
C ARG A 100 -5.25 0.28 -17.47
N LYS A 101 -4.69 1.19 -16.65
CA LYS A 101 -3.47 1.95 -16.97
C LYS A 101 -2.19 1.21 -16.57
N GLN A 102 -2.30 0.17 -15.76
CA GLN A 102 -1.16 -0.63 -15.31
C GLN A 102 -0.72 -1.63 -16.38
N ILE A 103 0.59 -1.88 -16.49
CA ILE A 103 1.14 -2.94 -17.36
C ILE A 103 0.73 -4.31 -16.83
N THR A 104 0.78 -4.48 -15.51
CA THR A 104 0.43 -5.72 -14.80
C THR A 104 -1.08 -6.00 -14.77
N LYS A 105 -1.91 -5.00 -15.14
CA LYS A 105 -3.38 -5.00 -14.99
C LYS A 105 -3.82 -5.34 -13.56
N ARG A 106 -3.09 -4.78 -12.60
CA ARG A 106 -3.08 -5.24 -11.22
C ARG A 106 -2.69 -4.09 -10.31
N ASN A 107 -3.37 -3.93 -9.18
CA ASN A 107 -3.09 -2.92 -8.16
C ASN A 107 -3.57 -3.36 -6.76
N ALA A 108 -3.73 -2.43 -5.82
CA ALA A 108 -4.13 -2.77 -4.46
C ALA A 108 -5.51 -3.44 -4.37
N ALA A 109 -6.46 -3.12 -5.28
CA ALA A 109 -7.78 -3.75 -5.27
C ALA A 109 -7.69 -5.26 -5.49
N ASP A 110 -6.80 -5.70 -6.37
CA ASP A 110 -6.58 -7.12 -6.66
C ASP A 110 -5.96 -7.87 -5.48
N PHE A 111 -5.03 -7.23 -4.76
CA PHE A 111 -4.46 -7.81 -3.54
C PHE A 111 -5.52 -7.93 -2.43
N VAL A 112 -6.34 -6.89 -2.24
CA VAL A 112 -7.42 -6.92 -1.24
C VAL A 112 -8.48 -7.96 -1.60
N ASP A 113 -8.89 -8.04 -2.86
CA ASP A 113 -9.80 -9.09 -3.33
C ASP A 113 -9.24 -10.50 -3.04
N TRP A 114 -7.98 -10.75 -3.40
CA TRP A 114 -7.32 -12.02 -3.07
C TRP A 114 -7.27 -12.27 -1.55
N LYS A 115 -6.97 -11.26 -0.74
CA LYS A 115 -6.87 -11.38 0.71
C LYS A 115 -8.21 -11.78 1.32
N PHE A 116 -9.31 -11.18 0.87
CA PHE A 116 -10.65 -11.52 1.37
C PHE A 116 -11.18 -12.84 0.79
N ASP A 117 -11.09 -13.04 -0.52
CA ASP A 117 -11.59 -14.24 -1.21
C ASP A 117 -10.78 -15.48 -0.85
N ARG A 118 -9.47 -15.46 -1.14
CA ARG A 118 -8.64 -16.65 -1.08
C ARG A 118 -8.08 -16.89 0.32
N ASP A 119 -7.48 -15.88 0.92
CA ASP A 119 -6.86 -16.05 2.24
C ASP A 119 -7.94 -16.23 3.31
N TYR A 120 -8.81 -15.23 3.48
CA TYR A 120 -9.86 -15.26 4.48
C TYR A 120 -11.07 -16.11 4.09
N GLY A 121 -11.25 -16.52 2.83
CA GLY A 121 -12.41 -17.32 2.44
C GLY A 121 -13.74 -16.60 2.67
N GLN A 122 -13.75 -15.27 2.56
CA GLN A 122 -14.92 -14.43 2.78
C GLN A 122 -15.65 -14.17 1.47
N SER A 123 -16.93 -13.83 1.57
CA SER A 123 -17.80 -13.56 0.41
C SER A 123 -17.96 -12.06 0.10
N ARG A 124 -17.34 -11.19 0.89
CA ARG A 124 -17.40 -9.74 0.74
C ARG A 124 -16.11 -9.10 1.22
N ILE A 125 -15.77 -7.95 0.65
CA ILE A 125 -14.68 -7.10 1.12
C ILE A 125 -15.26 -6.09 2.11
N ARG A 126 -14.68 -6.02 3.31
CA ARG A 126 -15.06 -5.01 4.32
C ARG A 126 -13.84 -4.20 4.72
N LEU A 127 -13.88 -2.91 4.40
CA LEU A 127 -12.85 -1.95 4.79
C LEU A 127 -13.41 -0.97 5.82
N ASP A 128 -12.78 -0.93 7.00
CA ASP A 128 -13.13 0.01 8.08
C ASP A 128 -12.72 1.44 7.71
N ALA A 129 -11.68 1.58 6.91
CA ALA A 129 -11.31 2.85 6.30
C ALA A 129 -10.61 2.67 4.96
N ILE A 130 -10.85 3.61 4.05
CA ILE A 130 -9.97 3.91 2.93
C ILE A 130 -9.37 5.31 3.12
N ILE A 131 -8.10 5.48 2.81
CA ILE A 131 -7.38 6.75 2.99
C ILE A 131 -6.66 7.10 1.69
N SER A 132 -6.85 8.31 1.18
CA SER A 132 -6.00 8.87 0.12
C SER A 132 -5.01 9.84 0.73
N SER A 133 -3.72 9.61 0.55
CA SER A 133 -2.67 10.51 1.03
C SER A 133 -2.78 11.88 0.35
N HIS A 134 -3.08 11.90 -0.95
CA HIS A 134 -3.35 13.09 -1.76
C HIS A 134 -4.15 12.73 -3.03
N ASN A 135 -4.30 13.70 -3.95
CA ASN A 135 -5.22 13.65 -5.09
C ASN A 135 -4.59 13.28 -6.45
N ASP A 136 -3.44 12.59 -6.47
CA ASP A 136 -2.86 12.03 -7.70
C ASP A 136 -3.26 10.56 -7.89
N GLU A 137 -3.42 10.17 -9.16
CA GLU A 137 -4.11 8.94 -9.55
C GLU A 137 -3.33 7.67 -9.18
N ASP A 138 -2.01 7.73 -9.13
CA ASP A 138 -1.16 6.66 -8.62
C ASP A 138 -1.31 6.43 -7.12
N HIS A 139 -2.10 7.24 -6.42
CA HIS A 139 -2.45 7.02 -5.02
C HIS A 139 -3.88 6.52 -4.88
N TYR A 140 -4.86 7.16 -5.50
CA TYR A 140 -6.27 6.78 -5.30
C TYR A 140 -6.81 5.76 -6.32
N GLY A 141 -6.07 5.42 -7.38
CA GLY A 141 -6.58 4.60 -8.48
C GLY A 141 -7.05 3.21 -8.06
N GLY A 142 -6.27 2.47 -7.26
CA GLY A 142 -6.72 1.19 -6.70
C GLY A 142 -7.89 1.32 -5.72
N LEU A 143 -7.97 2.43 -4.98
CA LEU A 143 -9.16 2.74 -4.17
C LEU A 143 -10.38 2.99 -5.05
N TRP A 144 -10.19 3.51 -6.26
CA TRP A 144 -11.29 3.70 -7.20
C TRP A 144 -11.77 2.35 -7.74
N ASP A 145 -10.86 1.46 -8.15
CA ASP A 145 -11.24 0.15 -8.71
C ASP A 145 -12.00 -0.72 -7.71
N ILE A 146 -11.72 -0.60 -6.41
CA ILE A 146 -12.44 -1.39 -5.39
C ILE A 146 -13.86 -0.87 -5.12
N ILE A 147 -14.15 0.40 -5.38
CA ILE A 147 -15.46 1.02 -5.06
C ILE A 147 -16.33 1.28 -6.27
N ASN A 148 -15.77 1.19 -7.48
CA ASN A 148 -16.47 1.51 -8.71
C ASN A 148 -17.23 0.28 -9.23
N PRO A 149 -18.57 0.30 -9.29
CA PRO A 149 -19.35 -0.82 -9.82
C PRO A 149 -18.96 -1.24 -11.24
N ASN A 150 -18.41 -0.32 -12.03
CA ASN A 150 -17.96 -0.59 -13.39
C ASN A 150 -16.60 -1.30 -13.45
N GLU A 151 -15.84 -1.37 -12.35
CA GLU A 151 -14.51 -1.99 -12.30
C GLU A 151 -14.50 -3.27 -11.42
N VAL A 152 -15.43 -3.39 -10.46
CA VAL A 152 -15.54 -4.57 -9.57
C VAL A 152 -15.91 -5.87 -10.30
N HIS A 153 -16.30 -5.82 -11.58
CA HIS A 153 -16.58 -7.03 -12.35
C HIS A 153 -15.33 -7.89 -12.61
N GLU A 154 -14.15 -7.27 -12.52
CA GLU A 154 -12.84 -7.92 -12.58
C GLU A 154 -12.41 -8.53 -11.23
N LEU A 155 -13.12 -8.22 -10.14
CA LEU A 155 -12.86 -8.77 -8.80
C LEU A 155 -13.68 -10.06 -8.59
N ASN A 156 -13.15 -10.98 -7.80
CA ASN A 156 -13.90 -12.17 -7.39
C ASN A 156 -15.06 -11.78 -6.46
N LEU A 157 -14.82 -10.86 -5.53
CA LEU A 157 -15.81 -10.38 -4.57
C LEU A 157 -16.46 -9.09 -5.06
N ARG A 158 -17.75 -9.17 -5.33
CA ARG A 158 -18.55 -8.05 -5.87
C ARG A 158 -19.25 -7.21 -4.80
N ILE A 159 -19.25 -7.68 -3.56
CA ILE A 159 -19.85 -6.96 -2.42
C ILE A 159 -18.71 -6.29 -1.66
N VAL A 160 -18.69 -4.96 -1.70
CA VAL A 160 -17.67 -4.13 -1.03
C VAL A 160 -18.35 -3.17 -0.07
N GLU A 161 -17.96 -3.23 1.20
CA GLU A 161 -18.46 -2.38 2.27
C GLU A 161 -17.35 -1.45 2.76
N ILE A 162 -17.61 -0.14 2.72
CA ILE A 162 -16.67 0.88 3.19
C ILE A 162 -17.31 1.72 4.28
N SER A 163 -16.66 1.72 5.44
CA SER A 163 -17.14 2.53 6.56
C SER A 163 -16.72 3.99 6.42
N LYS A 164 -15.42 4.28 6.38
CA LYS A 164 -14.90 5.66 6.46
C LYS A 164 -13.97 5.99 5.29
N TYR A 165 -14.02 7.24 4.83
CA TYR A 165 -13.02 7.80 3.92
C TYR A 165 -12.27 8.96 4.57
N TYR A 166 -10.94 8.94 4.47
CA TYR A 166 -10.07 9.98 4.98
C TYR A 166 -9.16 10.54 3.87
N TYR A 167 -8.86 11.84 3.92
CA TYR A 167 -8.10 12.52 2.86
C TYR A 167 -7.43 13.81 3.35
N ALA A 168 -6.38 14.30 2.67
CA ALA A 168 -5.64 15.51 3.04
C ALA A 168 -6.41 16.83 2.88
N GLY A 169 -7.29 16.91 1.88
CA GLY A 169 -8.17 18.08 1.67
C GLY A 169 -7.76 19.05 0.57
N ILE A 170 -6.57 18.89 -0.01
CA ILE A 170 -6.26 19.46 -1.33
C ILE A 170 -6.99 18.63 -2.40
N ASN A 171 -7.52 19.30 -3.43
CA ASN A 171 -8.33 18.67 -4.47
C ASN A 171 -7.99 19.26 -5.84
N TRP A 172 -8.23 18.50 -6.90
CA TRP A 172 -8.21 19.03 -8.27
C TRP A 172 -9.54 19.73 -8.60
N TYR A 173 -9.47 21.03 -8.84
CA TYR A 173 -10.59 21.87 -9.27
C TYR A 173 -10.45 22.32 -10.72
N GLU A 174 -11.58 22.60 -11.33
CA GLU A 174 -11.71 23.36 -12.56
C GLU A 174 -12.33 24.71 -12.24
N LYS A 175 -11.76 25.75 -12.85
CA LYS A 175 -12.32 27.08 -12.93
C LYS A 175 -11.91 27.73 -14.26
N ASP A 176 -12.88 28.34 -14.94
CA ASP A 176 -12.69 29.03 -16.22
C ASP A 176 -11.94 28.19 -17.27
N GLY A 177 -12.24 26.89 -17.33
CA GLY A 177 -11.64 25.92 -18.25
C GLY A 177 -10.23 25.47 -17.87
N LYS A 178 -9.72 25.84 -16.68
CA LYS A 178 -8.35 25.51 -16.24
C LYS A 178 -8.33 24.68 -14.97
N ARG A 179 -7.43 23.69 -14.93
CA ARG A 179 -7.12 22.92 -13.71
C ARG A 179 -6.33 23.76 -12.72
N ASN A 180 -6.65 23.65 -11.44
CA ASN A 180 -5.87 24.20 -10.33
C ASN A 180 -6.19 23.46 -9.00
N LEU A 181 -5.56 23.86 -7.90
CA LEU A 181 -5.77 23.32 -6.55
C LEU A 181 -6.81 24.06 -5.69
N GLY A 182 -7.59 24.94 -6.31
CA GLY A 182 -8.65 25.69 -5.68
C GLY A 182 -8.24 27.14 -5.35
N PRO A 183 -9.11 27.87 -4.65
CA PRO A 183 -8.83 29.25 -4.27
C PRO A 183 -7.74 29.32 -3.18
N HIS A 184 -7.04 30.46 -3.13
CA HIS A 184 -6.12 30.76 -2.06
C HIS A 184 -6.23 32.22 -1.61
N LYS A 185 -5.90 32.48 -0.34
CA LYS A 185 -5.83 33.82 0.25
C LYS A 185 -4.62 33.89 1.18
N ASP A 186 -3.90 35.02 1.14
CA ASP A 186 -2.74 35.30 2.00
C ASP A 186 -1.67 34.20 2.01
N GLY A 187 -1.51 33.50 0.87
CA GLY A 187 -0.55 32.39 0.75
C GLY A 187 -1.05 31.05 1.30
N TYR A 188 -2.35 30.87 1.48
CA TYR A 188 -2.95 29.61 1.94
C TYR A 188 -4.14 29.16 1.08
N TRP A 189 -4.25 27.85 0.86
CA TRP A 189 -5.38 27.21 0.20
C TRP A 189 -6.63 27.24 1.10
N ILE A 190 -7.72 27.85 0.58
CA ILE A 190 -9.02 27.95 1.26
C ILE A 190 -10.18 28.01 0.23
N PRO A 191 -11.40 27.52 0.56
CA PRO A 191 -11.73 26.72 1.72
C PRO A 191 -11.34 25.25 1.51
N LEU A 192 -11.04 24.55 2.60
CA LEU A 192 -10.74 23.11 2.55
C LEU A 192 -12.02 22.30 2.76
N LEU A 193 -12.36 21.43 1.80
CA LEU A 193 -13.53 20.55 1.93
C LEU A 193 -13.28 19.53 3.04
N SER A 194 -14.10 19.55 4.10
CA SER A 194 -13.84 18.75 5.30
C SER A 194 -14.84 17.61 5.57
N SER A 195 -15.90 17.49 4.76
CA SER A 195 -16.98 16.54 4.98
C SER A 195 -17.52 15.93 3.69
N LYS A 196 -18.25 14.82 3.83
CA LYS A 196 -18.98 14.16 2.73
C LYS A 196 -19.92 15.13 2.00
N THR A 197 -20.63 15.98 2.74
CA THR A 197 -21.52 17.01 2.17
C THR A 197 -20.74 18.09 1.41
N ALA A 198 -19.60 18.54 1.96
CA ALA A 198 -18.77 19.54 1.29
C ALA A 198 -18.21 19.02 -0.05
N LEU A 199 -17.75 17.77 -0.08
CA LEU A 199 -17.33 17.08 -1.32
C LEU A 199 -18.48 17.00 -2.33
N LYS A 200 -19.66 16.51 -1.89
CA LYS A 200 -20.86 16.41 -2.75
C LYS A 200 -21.26 17.76 -3.35
N ASN A 201 -21.20 18.84 -2.57
CA ASN A 201 -21.57 20.18 -3.02
C ASN A 201 -20.59 20.78 -4.03
N HIS A 202 -19.35 20.28 -4.12
CA HIS A 202 -18.35 20.73 -5.10
C HIS A 202 -18.20 19.79 -6.31
N LEU A 203 -18.96 18.70 -6.38
CA LEU A 203 -19.12 17.98 -7.64
C LEU A 203 -19.83 18.88 -8.67
N PRO A 204 -19.58 18.71 -9.99
CA PRO A 204 -20.26 19.49 -11.02
C PRO A 204 -21.79 19.47 -10.86
N GLY A 205 -22.41 20.64 -10.92
CA GLY A 205 -23.84 20.84 -10.64
C GLY A 205 -24.21 20.99 -9.17
N GLY A 206 -23.26 20.87 -8.24
CA GLY A 206 -23.47 21.09 -6.80
C GLY A 206 -23.52 22.58 -6.43
N SER A 207 -24.17 22.89 -5.30
CA SER A 207 -24.36 24.27 -4.82
C SER A 207 -23.05 24.99 -4.44
N GLY A 208 -22.06 24.25 -3.94
CA GLY A 208 -20.72 24.76 -3.64
C GLY A 208 -19.94 25.11 -4.90
N ALA A 209 -20.03 24.26 -5.94
CA ALA A 209 -19.45 24.53 -7.24
C ALA A 209 -20.06 25.78 -7.89
N ALA A 210 -21.39 25.88 -7.87
CA ALA A 210 -22.11 27.04 -8.45
C ALA A 210 -21.77 28.36 -7.74
N SER A 211 -21.69 28.36 -6.40
CA SER A 211 -21.44 29.58 -5.63
C SER A 211 -19.99 30.06 -5.66
N SER A 212 -19.02 29.13 -5.72
CA SER A 212 -17.59 29.47 -5.72
C SER A 212 -16.99 29.64 -7.12
N GLY A 213 -17.65 29.06 -8.15
CA GLY A 213 -17.09 28.91 -9.48
C GLY A 213 -15.97 27.86 -9.56
N TYR A 214 -15.78 27.04 -8.52
CA TYR A 214 -14.79 25.94 -8.51
C TYR A 214 -15.50 24.60 -8.41
N SER A 215 -15.38 23.77 -9.45
CA SER A 215 -15.92 22.42 -9.47
C SER A 215 -14.80 21.37 -9.35
N LEU A 216 -15.02 20.27 -8.64
CA LEU A 216 -14.10 19.13 -8.67
C LEU A 216 -14.05 18.61 -10.11
N GLN A 217 -12.85 18.25 -10.58
CA GLN A 217 -12.67 17.87 -11.98
C GLN A 217 -11.84 16.61 -12.20
N GLY A 218 -11.80 16.18 -13.47
CA GLY A 218 -10.99 15.07 -13.95
C GLY A 218 -11.33 13.74 -13.26
N GLN A 219 -10.34 12.85 -13.24
CA GLN A 219 -10.46 11.53 -12.62
C GLN A 219 -10.65 11.62 -11.10
N TRP A 220 -10.13 12.67 -10.46
CA TRP A 220 -10.35 12.91 -9.03
C TRP A 220 -11.83 13.12 -8.71
N LYS A 221 -12.54 13.92 -9.52
CA LYS A 221 -13.99 14.10 -9.40
C LYS A 221 -14.74 12.79 -9.58
N ASP A 222 -14.35 11.97 -10.57
CA ASP A 222 -15.03 10.69 -10.81
C ASP A 222 -14.87 9.73 -9.62
N PHE A 223 -13.66 9.67 -9.05
CA PHE A 223 -13.40 8.93 -7.82
C PHE A 223 -14.23 9.46 -6.64
N ILE A 224 -14.19 10.77 -6.37
CA ILE A 224 -14.97 11.38 -5.28
C ILE A 224 -16.48 11.14 -5.46
N SER A 225 -16.98 11.12 -6.70
CA SER A 225 -18.37 10.81 -7.01
C SER A 225 -18.76 9.38 -6.58
N GLN A 226 -17.83 8.43 -6.61
CA GLN A 226 -18.06 7.09 -6.06
C GLN A 226 -17.89 7.05 -4.55
N VAL A 227 -16.87 7.71 -4.01
CA VAL A 227 -16.62 7.79 -2.55
C VAL A 227 -17.84 8.29 -1.79
N VAL A 228 -18.47 9.39 -2.26
CA VAL A 228 -19.65 9.95 -1.58
C VAL A 228 -20.90 9.06 -1.70
N LYS A 229 -20.90 8.06 -2.57
CA LYS A 229 -21.96 7.04 -2.62
C LYS A 229 -21.65 5.85 -1.71
N SER A 230 -20.39 5.41 -1.70
CA SER A 230 -19.98 4.15 -1.07
C SER A 230 -19.59 4.29 0.40
N ALA A 231 -18.90 5.36 0.81
CA ALA A 231 -18.42 5.53 2.18
C ALA A 231 -19.51 6.12 3.08
N SER A 232 -19.68 5.63 4.31
CA SER A 232 -20.67 6.18 5.25
C SER A 232 -20.33 7.62 5.68
N SER A 233 -19.04 7.94 5.82
CA SER A 233 -18.52 9.26 6.18
C SER A 233 -17.24 9.60 5.43
N CYS A 234 -16.99 10.90 5.24
CA CYS A 234 -15.75 11.42 4.66
C CYS A 234 -15.22 12.51 5.59
N THR A 235 -13.94 12.42 5.97
CA THR A 235 -13.32 13.36 6.92
C THR A 235 -11.95 13.80 6.42
N ARG A 236 -11.74 15.11 6.31
CA ARG A 236 -10.41 15.68 6.05
C ARG A 236 -9.51 15.51 7.28
N LEU A 237 -8.29 15.04 7.06
CA LEU A 237 -7.25 14.90 8.06
C LEU A 237 -6.21 16.00 7.90
N SER A 238 -5.76 16.55 9.03
CA SER A 238 -4.64 17.48 9.10
C SER A 238 -4.18 17.60 10.54
N ASN A 239 -2.93 18.00 10.73
CA ASN A 239 -2.38 18.27 12.04
C ASN A 239 -2.72 19.69 12.47
N LYS A 240 -3.60 19.83 13.46
CA LYS A 240 -3.91 21.12 14.07
C LYS A 240 -2.89 21.41 15.15
N LYS A 241 -2.24 22.58 15.06
CA LYS A 241 -1.32 23.07 16.09
C LYS A 241 -1.96 22.95 17.48
N ASN A 242 -1.24 22.35 18.43
CA ASN A 242 -1.67 22.09 19.82
C ASN A 242 -2.82 21.09 19.99
N SER A 243 -3.14 20.28 18.96
CA SER A 243 -4.02 19.11 19.11
C SER A 243 -3.20 17.83 19.17
N LYS A 244 -3.71 16.79 19.83
CA LYS A 244 -3.07 15.46 19.79
C LYS A 244 -3.20 14.79 18.41
N GLY A 245 -4.18 15.22 17.60
CA GLY A 245 -4.31 14.94 16.17
C GLY A 245 -4.29 13.46 15.78
N TYR A 246 -5.40 12.74 15.94
CA TYR A 246 -5.53 11.34 15.52
C TYR A 246 -6.60 11.15 14.44
N VAL A 247 -6.47 10.09 13.65
CA VAL A 247 -7.51 9.65 12.73
C VAL A 247 -8.74 9.22 13.54
N PRO A 248 -9.95 9.77 13.28
CA PRO A 248 -11.13 9.48 14.09
C PRO A 248 -11.47 7.99 14.22
N GLY A 249 -11.47 7.44 15.43
CA GLY A 249 -11.64 6.02 15.72
C GLY A 249 -10.36 5.21 15.87
N PHE A 250 -9.20 5.87 15.71
CA PHE A 250 -7.86 5.32 15.94
C PHE A 250 -7.08 6.20 16.94
N GLU A 251 -7.78 6.73 17.94
CA GLU A 251 -7.17 7.39 19.09
C GLU A 251 -6.44 6.37 20.00
N PRO A 252 -5.44 6.79 20.79
CA PRO A 252 -4.72 5.91 21.70
C PRO A 252 -5.64 5.18 22.67
N LYS A 253 -5.51 3.85 22.71
CA LYS A 253 -6.15 2.97 23.68
C LYS A 253 -5.14 1.88 24.09
N PRO A 254 -5.20 1.36 25.33
CA PRO A 254 -4.32 0.28 25.75
C PRO A 254 -4.39 -0.91 24.78
N ASN A 255 -3.22 -1.44 24.41
CA ASN A 255 -3.08 -2.60 23.52
C ASN A 255 -3.83 -2.46 22.18
N TYR A 256 -3.94 -1.23 21.67
CA TYR A 256 -4.61 -0.94 20.40
C TYR A 256 -3.77 0.00 19.54
N PRO A 257 -3.64 -0.25 18.22
CA PRO A 257 -2.93 0.66 17.34
C PRO A 257 -3.65 2.00 17.25
N SER A 258 -2.91 3.10 17.39
CA SER A 258 -3.39 4.46 17.14
C SER A 258 -2.77 5.04 15.88
N ILE A 259 -3.47 5.94 15.19
CA ILE A 259 -2.98 6.57 13.96
C ILE A 259 -2.97 8.09 14.16
N LYS A 260 -1.79 8.66 14.35
CA LYS A 260 -1.56 10.10 14.52
C LYS A 260 -1.39 10.77 13.17
N VAL A 261 -1.96 11.96 13.01
CA VAL A 261 -1.81 12.80 11.81
C VAL A 261 -0.74 13.84 12.08
N LEU A 262 0.41 13.73 11.43
CA LEU A 262 1.55 14.62 11.62
C LEU A 262 1.59 15.76 10.58
N ALA A 263 1.05 15.53 9.38
CA ALA A 263 0.92 16.50 8.29
C ALA A 263 -0.29 16.16 7.39
N PRO A 264 -0.84 17.11 6.60
CA PRO A 264 -0.40 18.51 6.46
C PRO A 264 -0.68 19.33 7.72
N ILE A 265 0.10 20.39 7.92
CA ILE A 265 -0.05 21.30 9.07
C ILE A 265 -1.17 22.29 8.77
N GLU A 266 -2.21 22.28 9.62
CA GLU A 266 -3.35 23.18 9.51
C GLU A 266 -3.08 24.51 10.23
N GLU A 267 -3.27 25.59 9.49
CA GLU A 267 -3.30 26.95 10.00
C GLU A 267 -4.72 27.52 9.87
N LYS A 268 -4.91 28.78 10.27
CA LYS A 268 -6.19 29.48 10.13
C LYS A 268 -6.03 30.79 9.37
N VAL A 269 -6.87 30.99 8.37
CA VAL A 269 -7.07 32.29 7.69
C VAL A 269 -8.52 32.70 7.94
N ASP A 270 -8.73 33.89 8.49
CA ASP A 270 -10.05 34.39 8.92
C ASP A 270 -10.81 33.39 9.83
N GLY A 271 -10.09 32.72 10.73
CA GLY A 271 -10.65 31.72 11.63
C GLY A 271 -11.02 30.37 10.98
N LYS A 272 -10.85 30.21 9.67
CA LYS A 272 -11.16 28.99 8.92
C LYS A 272 -9.90 28.16 8.67
N PRO A 273 -10.00 26.81 8.65
CA PRO A 273 -8.89 25.94 8.29
C PRO A 273 -8.26 26.29 6.94
N ALA A 274 -6.94 26.32 6.91
CA ALA A 274 -6.15 26.69 5.75
C ALA A 274 -4.85 25.87 5.69
N LEU A 275 -4.35 25.58 4.48
CA LEU A 275 -3.07 24.90 4.25
C LEU A 275 -2.12 25.82 3.49
N LYS A 276 -0.85 25.85 3.88
CA LYS A 276 0.14 26.74 3.28
C LYS A 276 0.31 26.44 1.79
N LYS A 277 0.15 27.46 0.94
CA LYS A 277 0.50 27.37 -0.48
C LYS A 277 2.02 27.47 -0.61
N PHE A 278 2.62 26.41 -1.12
CA PHE A 278 4.05 26.39 -1.44
C PHE A 278 4.31 27.18 -2.73
N GLY A 279 5.48 27.82 -2.83
CA GLY A 279 5.87 28.63 -3.99
C GLY A 279 6.11 27.83 -5.28
N SER A 280 6.03 26.50 -5.21
CA SER A 280 6.12 25.56 -6.32
C SER A 280 4.81 25.43 -7.11
N GLY A 281 4.84 24.69 -8.22
CA GLY A 281 3.65 24.41 -9.03
C GLY A 281 2.61 23.52 -8.33
N ASP A 282 1.52 23.26 -9.04
CA ASP A 282 0.39 22.47 -8.51
C ASP A 282 0.82 21.03 -8.19
N SER A 283 1.59 20.36 -9.04
CA SER A 283 2.06 18.99 -8.77
C SER A 283 2.86 18.90 -7.47
N GLN A 284 3.80 19.82 -7.24
CA GLN A 284 4.54 19.84 -5.97
C GLN A 284 3.66 20.25 -4.79
N ASN A 285 2.61 21.05 -4.98
CA ASN A 285 1.67 21.33 -3.90
C ASN A 285 0.78 20.12 -3.59
N THR A 286 0.35 19.35 -4.59
CA THR A 286 -0.39 18.11 -4.41
C THR A 286 0.41 17.12 -3.55
N ASN A 287 1.65 16.84 -3.96
CA ASN A 287 2.60 15.98 -3.25
C ASN A 287 2.95 16.56 -1.86
N GLY A 288 3.19 17.88 -1.81
CA GLY A 288 3.57 18.59 -0.59
C GLY A 288 2.52 18.56 0.51
N HIS A 289 1.26 18.25 0.19
CA HIS A 289 0.17 18.12 1.14
C HIS A 289 -0.26 16.68 1.39
N SER A 290 0.55 15.69 0.98
CA SER A 290 0.32 14.30 1.37
C SER A 290 0.14 14.14 2.88
N LEU A 291 -0.76 13.24 3.28
CA LEU A 291 -0.88 12.84 4.67
C LEU A 291 0.42 12.19 5.17
N LEU A 292 0.97 12.74 6.25
CA LEU A 292 2.00 12.06 7.05
C LEU A 292 1.31 11.42 8.26
N LEU A 293 1.21 10.09 8.25
CA LEU A 293 0.56 9.33 9.30
C LEU A 293 1.61 8.55 10.09
N ARG A 294 1.45 8.50 11.42
CA ARG A 294 2.21 7.59 12.29
C ARG A 294 1.27 6.59 12.94
N VAL A 295 1.55 5.31 12.75
CA VAL A 295 0.87 4.23 13.44
C VAL A 295 1.71 3.82 14.64
N ASP A 296 1.14 3.97 15.85
CA ASP A 296 1.77 3.61 17.12
C ASP A 296 1.07 2.35 17.67
N TYR A 297 1.83 1.28 17.99
CA TYR A 297 1.33 0.07 18.65
C TYR A 297 2.39 -0.52 19.56
N GLY A 298 2.11 -0.60 20.88
CA GLY A 298 3.15 -0.87 21.87
C GLY A 298 4.24 0.20 21.77
N LYS A 299 5.48 -0.22 21.57
CA LYS A 299 6.64 0.63 21.27
C LYS A 299 6.78 0.91 19.78
N THR A 300 6.28 0.02 18.92
CA THR A 300 6.45 0.13 17.47
C THR A 300 5.84 1.41 16.90
N LYS A 301 6.66 2.13 16.12
CA LYS A 301 6.23 3.31 15.34
C LYS A 301 6.46 3.08 13.85
N VAL A 302 5.39 3.22 13.04
CA VAL A 302 5.45 3.13 11.57
C VAL A 302 4.99 4.46 10.95
N LEU A 303 5.83 5.06 10.10
CA LEU A 303 5.50 6.29 9.37
C LEU A 303 5.08 5.99 7.93
N LEU A 304 3.97 6.57 7.50
CA LEU A 304 3.46 6.53 6.14
C LEU A 304 3.45 7.96 5.59
N THR A 305 4.25 8.23 4.57
CA THR A 305 4.60 9.60 4.18
C THR A 305 3.90 10.11 2.92
N GLY A 306 3.27 9.24 2.13
CA GLY A 306 2.86 9.57 0.76
C GLY A 306 4.00 10.21 -0.03
N ASP A 307 3.69 11.27 -0.76
CA ASP A 307 4.60 11.90 -1.72
C ASP A 307 5.22 13.21 -1.25
N LEU A 308 5.31 13.41 0.07
CA LEU A 308 5.96 14.60 0.63
C LEU A 308 7.31 14.88 -0.04
N ASN A 309 7.48 16.10 -0.54
CA ASN A 309 8.70 16.55 -1.22
C ASN A 309 9.59 17.40 -0.32
N ALA A 310 10.79 17.77 -0.80
CA ALA A 310 11.76 18.50 0.00
C ALA A 310 11.20 19.81 0.60
N GLN A 311 10.29 20.49 -0.11
CA GLN A 311 9.70 21.74 0.38
C GLN A 311 8.73 21.50 1.54
N SER A 312 7.82 20.53 1.43
CA SER A 312 6.90 20.21 2.52
C SER A 312 7.60 19.56 3.71
N GLN A 313 8.61 18.73 3.46
CA GLN A 313 9.45 18.14 4.51
C GLN A 313 10.18 19.20 5.33
N LYS A 314 10.75 20.24 4.69
CA LYS A 314 11.33 21.40 5.41
C LYS A 314 10.30 22.16 6.23
N HIS A 315 9.08 22.32 5.72
CA HIS A 315 7.99 22.93 6.48
C HIS A 315 7.61 22.11 7.71
N ILE A 316 7.56 20.78 7.58
CA ILE A 316 7.31 19.83 8.68
C ILE A 316 8.43 19.88 9.72
N LEU A 317 9.70 19.84 9.29
CA LEU A 317 10.86 19.98 10.18
C LEU A 317 10.80 21.28 11.00
N ASN A 318 10.48 22.41 10.35
CA ASN A 318 10.37 23.68 11.06
C ASN A 318 9.21 23.70 12.07
N PHE A 319 8.11 23.01 11.79
CA PHE A 319 7.00 22.89 12.74
C PHE A 319 7.38 22.03 13.96
N TYR A 320 8.14 20.95 13.75
CA TYR A 320 8.60 20.05 14.81
C TYR A 320 9.99 20.38 15.35
N LYS A 321 10.55 21.57 15.07
CA LYS A 321 11.94 21.92 15.43
C LYS A 321 12.25 21.74 16.93
N ASP A 322 11.25 21.97 17.79
CA ASP A 322 11.37 21.86 19.24
C ASP A 322 11.00 20.45 19.76
N ASN A 323 10.59 19.53 18.88
CA ASN A 323 10.23 18.14 19.20
C ASN A 323 10.36 17.21 17.97
N LEU A 324 11.57 17.13 17.40
CA LEU A 324 11.83 16.30 16.22
C LEU A 324 11.59 14.80 16.47
N GLY A 325 11.62 14.37 17.74
CA GLY A 325 11.30 12.99 18.14
C GLY A 325 9.90 12.53 17.72
N GLU A 326 8.98 13.44 17.41
CA GLU A 326 7.68 13.08 16.83
C GLU A 326 7.77 12.43 15.44
N LEU A 327 8.85 12.70 14.70
CA LEU A 327 9.09 12.14 13.37
C LEU A 327 9.84 10.80 13.42
N SER A 328 10.44 10.45 14.56
CA SER A 328 11.22 9.22 14.71
C SER A 328 10.34 7.97 14.60
N CYS A 329 10.86 6.93 13.92
CA CYS A 329 10.15 5.67 13.71
C CYS A 329 11.07 4.45 13.63
N ASP A 330 10.45 3.27 13.71
CA ASP A 330 11.11 2.00 13.44
C ASP A 330 11.04 1.69 11.95
N VAL A 331 9.87 1.92 11.33
CA VAL A 331 9.64 1.67 9.91
C VAL A 331 9.12 2.93 9.24
N ALA A 332 9.73 3.33 8.12
CA ALA A 332 9.26 4.43 7.28
C ALA A 332 8.90 3.92 5.89
N LYS A 333 7.74 4.33 5.38
CA LYS A 333 7.49 4.37 3.95
C LYS A 333 8.30 5.52 3.36
N ALA A 334 9.11 5.25 2.34
CA ALA A 334 9.86 6.29 1.65
C ALA A 334 8.91 7.26 0.95
N CYS A 335 9.29 8.54 0.98
CA CYS A 335 8.53 9.61 0.34
C CYS A 335 8.62 9.51 -1.18
N HIS A 336 7.49 9.78 -1.85
CA HIS A 336 7.42 10.02 -3.29
C HIS A 336 8.12 8.92 -4.08
N HIS A 337 7.79 7.67 -3.76
CA HIS A 337 8.31 6.46 -4.39
C HIS A 337 9.84 6.26 -4.29
N GLY A 338 10.54 7.09 -3.53
CA GLY A 338 12.01 7.17 -3.52
C GLY A 338 12.57 8.24 -4.47
N SER A 339 11.85 9.35 -4.66
CA SER A 339 12.26 10.51 -5.46
C SER A 339 13.39 11.33 -4.83
N ASP A 340 14.23 11.90 -5.69
CA ASP A 340 15.34 12.77 -5.30
C ASP A 340 14.88 14.17 -4.83
N ASP A 341 13.61 14.52 -5.02
CA ASP A 341 12.95 15.68 -4.41
C ASP A 341 12.65 15.43 -2.92
N CYS A 342 13.70 15.28 -2.12
CA CYS A 342 13.66 14.92 -0.72
C CYS A 342 14.73 15.69 0.10
N SER A 343 14.42 15.99 1.37
CA SER A 343 15.30 16.59 2.37
C SER A 343 15.99 15.49 3.17
N PHE A 344 17.32 15.54 3.19
CA PHE A 344 18.14 14.58 3.93
C PHE A 344 18.04 14.80 5.44
N GLU A 345 17.80 16.04 5.88
CA GLU A 345 17.50 16.36 7.27
C GLU A 345 16.19 15.71 7.72
N PHE A 346 15.19 15.64 6.83
CA PHE A 346 13.94 14.94 7.12
C PHE A 346 14.18 13.44 7.25
N LEU A 347 14.90 12.82 6.30
CA LEU A 347 15.27 11.41 6.39
C LEU A 347 16.03 11.09 7.68
N SER A 348 16.97 11.95 8.07
CA SER A 348 17.72 11.83 9.33
C SER A 348 16.83 11.96 10.57
N ALA A 349 15.84 12.86 10.56
CA ALA A 349 14.88 12.99 11.65
C ALA A 349 13.97 11.75 11.82
N LEU A 350 13.72 11.00 10.73
CA LEU A 350 12.99 9.73 10.82
C LEU A 350 13.79 8.67 11.59
N SER A 351 15.11 8.63 11.36
CA SER A 351 16.03 7.64 11.94
C SER A 351 15.47 6.22 11.84
N ALA A 352 14.89 5.84 10.70
CA ALA A 352 14.17 4.57 10.56
C ALA A 352 15.12 3.35 10.63
N SER A 353 14.69 2.26 11.27
CA SER A 353 15.39 0.96 11.24
C SER A 353 15.12 0.20 9.95
N ALA A 354 13.96 0.43 9.33
CA ALA A 354 13.61 -0.10 8.02
C ALA A 354 12.92 0.96 7.16
N THR A 355 13.33 1.07 5.89
CA THR A 355 12.71 1.93 4.89
C THR A 355 12.09 1.08 3.79
N ILE A 356 10.78 1.23 3.58
CA ILE A 356 10.04 0.53 2.53
C ILE A 356 9.81 1.51 1.39
N ILE A 357 10.24 1.17 0.19
CA ILE A 357 10.08 1.99 -1.01
C ILE A 357 9.01 1.34 -1.88
N SER A 358 7.82 1.94 -1.97
CA SER A 358 6.88 1.55 -3.03
C SER A 358 7.33 2.21 -4.32
N SER A 359 7.69 1.41 -5.31
CA SER A 359 8.12 1.86 -6.62
C SER A 359 7.65 0.88 -7.69
N GLY A 360 7.74 1.29 -8.95
CA GLY A 360 7.51 0.41 -10.09
C GLY A 360 8.05 0.96 -11.42
N ASP A 361 7.88 0.15 -12.46
CA ASP A 361 8.71 0.17 -13.68
C ASP A 361 8.26 1.18 -14.74
N ASN A 362 7.40 2.15 -14.39
CA ASN A 362 6.79 2.99 -15.42
C ASN A 362 7.77 4.05 -15.90
N GLU A 363 8.12 4.04 -17.19
CA GLU A 363 9.08 4.98 -17.78
C GLU A 363 8.61 6.44 -17.55
N GLY A 364 9.54 7.29 -17.12
CA GLY A 364 9.30 8.72 -16.83
C GLY A 364 9.34 9.08 -15.34
N HIS A 365 9.16 8.10 -14.45
CA HIS A 365 9.23 8.27 -12.99
C HIS A 365 10.13 7.21 -12.34
N ASN A 366 11.35 7.04 -12.88
CA ASN A 366 12.29 5.96 -12.52
C ASN A 366 12.75 6.06 -11.04
N HIS A 367 11.95 5.48 -10.15
CA HIS A 367 12.18 5.39 -8.72
C HIS A 367 12.31 3.92 -8.28
N PRO A 368 13.00 3.63 -7.16
CA PRO A 368 13.76 4.56 -6.34
C PRO A 368 14.98 5.12 -7.06
N ARG A 369 15.31 6.38 -6.77
CA ARG A 369 16.59 6.94 -7.17
C ARG A 369 17.71 6.27 -6.35
N PRO A 370 18.83 5.84 -6.97
CA PRO A 370 19.96 5.27 -6.23
C PRO A 370 20.46 6.15 -5.08
N ARG A 371 20.41 7.47 -5.27
CA ARG A 371 20.74 8.46 -4.23
C ARG A 371 19.88 8.31 -2.98
N ILE A 372 18.59 8.01 -3.14
CA ILE A 372 17.65 7.89 -2.01
C ILE A 372 17.77 6.54 -1.32
N VAL A 373 18.09 5.47 -2.06
CA VAL A 373 18.49 4.19 -1.46
C VAL A 373 19.71 4.39 -0.56
N ALA A 374 20.77 5.01 -1.08
CA ALA A 374 21.98 5.30 -0.31
C ALA A 374 21.70 6.24 0.88
N ALA A 375 20.91 7.29 0.68
CA ALA A 375 20.53 8.23 1.74
C ALA A 375 19.76 7.53 2.87
N SER A 376 18.85 6.61 2.54
CA SER A 376 18.07 5.85 3.53
C SER A 376 18.99 4.98 4.41
N ALA A 377 20.02 4.37 3.84
CA ALA A 377 21.01 3.60 4.59
C ALA A 377 21.89 4.50 5.49
N LEU A 378 22.26 5.68 4.99
CA LEU A 378 23.13 6.62 5.71
C LEU A 378 22.43 7.38 6.84
N THR A 379 21.15 7.70 6.67
CA THR A 379 20.38 8.56 7.59
C THR A 379 19.46 7.79 8.53
N GLY A 380 19.19 6.50 8.25
CA GLY A 380 18.43 5.64 9.15
C GLY A 380 19.22 5.24 10.40
N HIS A 381 18.57 4.45 11.26
CA HIS A 381 19.17 3.97 12.50
C HIS A 381 20.32 2.98 12.25
N GLN A 382 21.52 3.35 12.67
CA GLN A 382 22.71 2.51 12.61
C GLN A 382 23.04 1.96 14.00
N LEU A 383 23.42 0.69 14.05
CA LEU A 383 23.89 0.02 15.27
C LEU A 383 25.23 -0.66 15.00
N ILE A 384 26.14 -0.63 15.96
CA ILE A 384 27.33 -1.51 15.93
C ILE A 384 27.04 -2.72 16.81
N ARG A 385 27.10 -3.92 16.24
CA ARG A 385 26.93 -5.19 16.96
C ARG A 385 27.99 -6.18 16.47
N ASP A 386 28.68 -6.81 17.41
CA ASP A 386 29.76 -7.79 17.14
C ASP A 386 30.83 -7.24 16.17
N ASP A 387 31.26 -6.00 16.41
CA ASP A 387 32.24 -5.26 15.59
C ASP A 387 31.81 -5.09 14.11
N ARG A 388 30.50 -5.06 13.85
CA ARG A 388 29.92 -4.82 12.52
C ARG A 388 28.88 -3.71 12.55
N VAL A 389 28.87 -2.89 11.51
CA VAL A 389 27.80 -1.91 11.27
C VAL A 389 26.57 -2.66 10.77
N VAL A 390 25.51 -2.66 11.58
CA VAL A 390 24.16 -3.05 11.18
C VAL A 390 23.48 -1.82 10.61
N THR A 391 23.27 -1.82 9.31
CA THR A 391 22.61 -0.73 8.58
C THR A 391 21.09 -0.89 8.64
N PRO A 392 20.34 0.21 8.46
CA PRO A 392 18.90 0.14 8.24
C PRO A 392 18.56 -0.82 7.10
N LEU A 393 17.46 -1.54 7.25
CA LEU A 393 16.91 -2.39 6.20
C LEU A 393 16.28 -1.52 5.11
N ILE A 394 16.45 -1.89 3.85
CA ILE A 394 15.80 -1.20 2.73
C ILE A 394 15.08 -2.25 1.87
N TYR A 395 13.78 -2.07 1.71
CA TYR A 395 12.96 -2.89 0.85
C TYR A 395 12.39 -2.05 -0.30
N SER A 396 12.21 -2.68 -1.46
CA SER A 396 11.46 -2.10 -2.57
C SER A 396 10.40 -3.10 -3.03
N THR A 397 9.17 -2.62 -3.24
CA THR A 397 8.08 -3.46 -3.76
C THR A 397 8.43 -3.99 -5.15
N GLU A 398 9.03 -3.17 -6.01
CA GLU A 398 9.48 -3.56 -7.34
C GLU A 398 10.59 -4.61 -7.30
N VAL A 399 11.60 -4.42 -6.44
CA VAL A 399 12.70 -5.40 -6.30
C VAL A 399 12.21 -6.72 -5.70
N ALA A 400 11.16 -6.68 -4.88
CA ALA A 400 10.49 -7.86 -4.35
C ALA A 400 9.60 -8.56 -5.40
N ARG A 401 9.28 -7.92 -6.53
CA ARG A 401 8.52 -8.52 -7.63
C ARG A 401 9.42 -9.48 -8.40
N SER A 402 8.84 -10.54 -8.96
CA SER A 402 9.57 -11.40 -9.91
C SER A 402 8.71 -11.85 -11.09
N TYR A 403 9.38 -12.35 -12.13
CA TYR A 403 8.77 -12.84 -13.36
C TYR A 403 9.04 -14.32 -13.56
N LYS A 404 8.00 -15.08 -13.92
CA LYS A 404 8.17 -16.46 -14.36
C LYS A 404 8.44 -16.48 -15.85
N ILE A 405 9.67 -16.81 -16.23
CA ILE A 405 10.08 -16.93 -17.63
C ILE A 405 9.92 -18.40 -18.07
N THR A 406 9.33 -18.64 -19.24
CA THR A 406 9.11 -19.98 -19.82
C THR A 406 9.46 -20.02 -21.30
N GLU A 407 9.67 -21.22 -21.82
CA GLU A 407 9.76 -21.52 -23.24
C GLU A 407 8.37 -21.80 -23.84
N PRO A 408 8.17 -21.55 -25.14
CA PRO A 408 6.95 -21.93 -25.83
C PRO A 408 6.88 -23.45 -25.98
N ALA A 409 5.78 -24.05 -25.51
CA ALA A 409 5.60 -25.50 -25.60
C ALA A 409 5.05 -25.97 -26.97
N LYS A 410 4.15 -25.19 -27.58
CA LYS A 410 3.43 -25.56 -28.81
C LYS A 410 2.91 -24.31 -29.52
N LEU A 411 2.90 -24.33 -30.86
CA LEU A 411 2.25 -23.34 -31.72
C LEU A 411 0.97 -23.97 -32.28
N ILE A 412 -0.17 -23.30 -32.11
CA ILE A 412 -1.47 -23.73 -32.63
C ILE A 412 -1.89 -22.73 -33.71
N LEU A 413 -2.21 -23.22 -34.91
CA LEU A 413 -2.70 -22.40 -36.02
C LEU A 413 -4.15 -22.80 -36.32
N GLY A 414 -5.10 -21.89 -36.12
CA GLY A 414 -6.53 -22.12 -36.36
C GLY A 414 -7.44 -21.58 -35.24
N LYS A 415 -8.76 -21.71 -35.41
CA LYS A 415 -9.76 -21.48 -34.33
C LYS A 415 -9.92 -22.75 -33.48
N ALA A 416 -10.24 -22.59 -32.20
CA ALA A 416 -10.49 -23.70 -31.29
C ALA A 416 -11.46 -24.72 -31.91
N GLY A 417 -11.04 -25.98 -32.06
CA GLY A 417 -11.84 -27.07 -32.65
C GLY A 417 -11.45 -27.51 -34.07
N ALA A 418 -10.53 -26.83 -34.75
CA ALA A 418 -9.94 -27.27 -36.03
C ALA A 418 -8.42 -27.14 -35.98
N GLU A 419 -7.78 -27.87 -35.05
CA GLU A 419 -6.36 -27.68 -34.72
C GLU A 419 -5.44 -28.53 -35.62
N GLY A 420 -4.66 -27.87 -36.47
CA GLY A 420 -3.42 -28.45 -37.00
C GLY A 420 -2.32 -28.36 -35.93
N THR A 421 -1.80 -29.51 -35.48
CA THR A 421 -0.71 -29.55 -34.51
C THR A 421 0.64 -29.63 -35.23
N PHE A 422 1.50 -28.63 -35.00
CA PHE A 422 2.91 -28.71 -35.41
C PHE A 422 3.78 -29.12 -34.23
N HIS A 423 4.29 -30.35 -34.28
CA HIS A 423 5.42 -30.78 -33.45
C HIS A 423 6.72 -30.42 -34.18
N ALA A 424 7.67 -29.84 -33.46
CA ALA A 424 8.88 -29.24 -34.02
C ALA A 424 9.82 -30.30 -34.63
N GLY A 425 9.61 -30.61 -35.90
CA GLY A 425 10.65 -31.11 -36.80
C GLY A 425 11.08 -29.98 -37.72
N ASN A 426 12.16 -29.26 -37.36
CA ASN A 426 12.91 -28.33 -38.21
C ASN A 426 12.08 -27.32 -39.07
N LYS A 427 11.14 -26.56 -38.48
CA LYS A 427 10.49 -25.43 -39.17
C LYS A 427 10.66 -24.10 -38.44
N GLN A 428 11.17 -23.12 -39.20
CA GLN A 428 11.52 -21.74 -38.83
C GLN A 428 10.27 -20.91 -38.49
N ALA A 429 9.72 -21.04 -37.29
CA ALA A 429 8.68 -20.14 -36.80
C ALA A 429 9.34 -18.87 -36.23
N GLN A 430 8.89 -17.68 -36.65
CA GLN A 430 9.39 -16.41 -36.13
C GLN A 430 8.28 -15.60 -35.48
N ILE A 431 8.61 -14.92 -34.39
CA ILE A 431 7.80 -13.87 -33.78
C ILE A 431 8.33 -12.55 -34.33
N GLN A 432 7.42 -11.72 -34.84
CA GLN A 432 7.71 -10.33 -35.19
C GLN A 432 7.09 -9.42 -34.14
N PHE A 433 7.87 -8.49 -33.62
CA PHE A 433 7.43 -7.55 -32.59
C PHE A 433 8.11 -6.19 -32.76
N THR A 434 7.50 -5.14 -32.24
CA THR A 434 8.07 -3.79 -32.26
C THR A 434 8.78 -3.50 -30.95
N SER A 435 10.00 -2.98 -31.02
CA SER A 435 10.80 -2.56 -29.86
C SER A 435 11.49 -1.25 -30.21
N SER A 436 11.25 -0.20 -29.41
CA SER A 436 11.76 1.16 -29.66
C SER A 436 11.45 1.68 -31.07
N GLY A 437 10.22 1.45 -31.54
CA GLY A 437 9.77 1.85 -32.88
C GLY A 437 10.33 1.01 -34.03
N GLN A 438 11.22 0.05 -33.76
CA GLN A 438 11.80 -0.83 -34.77
C GLN A 438 11.14 -2.20 -34.76
N VAL A 439 10.85 -2.70 -35.96
CA VAL A 439 10.38 -4.07 -36.14
C VAL A 439 11.56 -5.03 -35.97
N ARG A 440 11.42 -5.98 -35.06
CA ARG A 440 12.39 -7.06 -34.80
C ARG A 440 11.73 -8.40 -35.06
N LYS A 441 12.57 -9.39 -35.42
CA LYS A 441 12.16 -10.79 -35.59
C LYS A 441 13.02 -11.67 -34.71
N ARG A 442 12.43 -12.69 -34.09
CA ARG A 442 13.14 -13.73 -33.35
C ARG A 442 12.54 -15.09 -33.68
N ASP A 443 13.37 -16.13 -33.63
CA ASP A 443 12.87 -17.51 -33.68
C ASP A 443 11.95 -17.76 -32.48
N LEU A 444 10.76 -18.30 -32.74
CA LEU A 444 9.74 -18.58 -31.72
C LEU A 444 10.31 -19.52 -30.66
N TRP A 445 10.92 -20.63 -31.07
CA TRP A 445 11.40 -21.69 -30.20
C TRP A 445 12.67 -21.33 -29.43
N LYS A 446 13.37 -20.26 -29.84
CA LYS A 446 14.47 -19.65 -29.09
C LYS A 446 14.05 -18.42 -28.28
N SER A 447 12.77 -18.07 -28.27
CA SER A 447 12.26 -16.92 -27.52
C SER A 447 11.74 -17.36 -26.16
N MET A 448 12.08 -16.57 -25.14
CA MET A 448 11.54 -16.74 -23.79
C MET A 448 10.32 -15.84 -23.59
N PHE A 449 9.33 -16.32 -22.85
CA PHE A 449 8.10 -15.61 -22.55
C PHE A 449 7.94 -15.38 -21.05
N VAL A 450 7.47 -14.19 -20.67
CA VAL A 450 6.95 -13.97 -19.32
C VAL A 450 5.58 -14.64 -19.24
N SER A 451 5.50 -15.71 -18.46
CA SER A 451 4.29 -16.54 -18.25
C SER A 451 3.56 -16.24 -16.95
N GLY A 452 4.15 -15.43 -16.08
CA GLY A 452 3.55 -15.04 -14.81
C GLY A 452 4.32 -13.90 -14.17
N ILE A 453 3.59 -13.13 -13.35
CA ILE A 453 4.12 -12.07 -12.50
C ILE A 453 3.80 -12.47 -11.06
N VAL A 454 4.83 -12.53 -10.23
CA VAL A 454 4.70 -12.65 -8.78
C VAL A 454 4.72 -11.24 -8.23
N TYR A 455 3.64 -10.86 -7.56
CA TYR A 455 3.50 -9.53 -6.96
C TYR A 455 4.63 -9.26 -5.98
N GLY A 456 5.25 -8.09 -6.11
CA GLY A 456 6.06 -7.56 -5.05
C GLY A 456 5.20 -7.29 -3.81
N LEU A 457 5.63 -7.78 -2.67
CA LEU A 457 4.93 -7.59 -1.42
C LEU A 457 5.94 -7.55 -0.29
N VAL A 458 5.96 -6.46 0.45
CA VAL A 458 6.76 -6.34 1.67
C VAL A 458 5.82 -6.36 2.86
N ASN A 459 5.98 -7.36 3.72
CA ASN A 459 5.15 -7.58 4.89
C ASN A 459 5.88 -7.02 6.11
N ILE A 460 5.21 -6.16 6.87
CA ILE A 460 5.68 -5.76 8.19
C ILE A 460 4.67 -6.25 9.23
N ARG A 461 5.14 -6.96 10.25
CA ARG A 461 4.28 -7.47 11.33
C ARG A 461 4.89 -7.18 12.68
N THR A 462 4.05 -6.88 13.66
CA THR A 462 4.51 -6.55 15.01
C THR A 462 3.48 -6.89 16.08
N ASP A 463 3.97 -7.33 17.23
CA ASP A 463 3.21 -7.46 18.49
C ASP A 463 3.30 -6.20 19.36
N GLY A 464 3.98 -5.16 18.86
CA GLY A 464 4.25 -3.90 19.54
C GLY A 464 5.62 -3.85 20.23
N GLU A 465 6.40 -4.94 20.20
CA GLU A 465 7.76 -5.00 20.73
C GLU A 465 8.73 -5.49 19.64
N LYS A 466 8.43 -6.64 19.04
CA LYS A 466 9.18 -7.22 17.92
C LYS A 466 8.59 -6.75 16.60
N ILE A 467 9.45 -6.46 15.63
CA ILE A 467 9.10 -6.12 14.25
C ILE A 467 9.71 -7.18 13.34
N LEU A 468 8.90 -7.69 12.43
CA LEU A 468 9.29 -8.63 11.39
C LEU A 468 9.05 -7.99 10.03
N CYS A 469 10.08 -8.00 9.18
CA CYS A 469 10.02 -7.62 7.77
C CYS A 469 10.13 -8.89 6.91
N ALA A 470 9.26 -9.08 5.93
CA ALA A 470 9.32 -10.27 5.07
C ALA A 470 8.92 -10.05 3.61
N THR A 471 9.65 -10.71 2.72
CA THR A 471 9.39 -10.86 1.29
C THR A 471 9.35 -12.35 0.93
N LEU A 472 8.60 -12.72 -0.11
CA LEU A 472 8.48 -14.13 -0.52
C LEU A 472 9.61 -14.49 -1.49
N SER A 473 10.37 -15.53 -1.16
CA SER A 473 11.41 -16.09 -2.02
C SER A 473 10.82 -17.20 -2.90
N GLU A 474 10.63 -16.91 -4.19
CA GLU A 474 9.97 -17.82 -5.13
C GLU A 474 10.78 -19.10 -5.40
N THR A 475 12.11 -19.01 -5.43
CA THR A 475 12.97 -20.18 -5.65
C THR A 475 12.87 -21.21 -4.52
N LYS A 476 12.69 -20.74 -3.29
CA LYS A 476 12.63 -21.58 -2.09
C LYS A 476 11.20 -21.88 -1.64
N LYS A 477 10.21 -21.12 -2.13
CA LYS A 477 8.83 -21.09 -1.62
C LYS A 477 8.79 -20.87 -0.10
N GLU A 478 9.68 -20.00 0.36
CA GLU A 478 9.94 -19.65 1.75
C GLU A 478 10.00 -18.13 1.88
N TRP A 479 9.86 -17.63 3.11
CA TRP A 479 9.95 -16.20 3.38
C TRP A 479 11.40 -15.81 3.66
N GLU A 480 11.85 -14.74 3.03
CA GLU A 480 13.04 -14.01 3.44
C GLU A 480 12.64 -13.06 4.55
N ILE A 481 13.21 -13.24 5.75
CA ILE A 481 12.76 -12.62 6.98
C ILE A 481 13.93 -11.92 7.65
N GLU A 482 13.71 -10.68 8.07
CA GLU A 482 14.55 -9.98 9.04
C GLU A 482 13.70 -9.56 10.23
N THR A 483 14.25 -9.66 11.45
CA THR A 483 13.54 -9.25 12.67
C THR A 483 14.41 -8.38 13.56
N PHE A 484 13.79 -7.43 14.23
CA PHE A 484 14.43 -6.53 15.18
C PHE A 484 13.43 -6.05 16.23
N MET A 485 13.94 -5.54 17.35
CA MET A 485 13.10 -4.95 18.40
C MET A 485 12.84 -3.48 18.10
N SER A 486 11.63 -3.02 18.40
CA SER A 486 11.29 -1.59 18.42
C SER A 486 12.17 -0.84 19.43
N ARG A 487 12.48 0.41 19.10
CA ARG A 487 13.46 1.23 19.83
C ARG A 487 12.84 2.27 20.78
N PHE A 488 11.51 2.34 20.88
CA PHE A 488 10.82 3.46 21.54
C PHE A 488 10.23 3.16 22.91
#